data_AF-A0A448MMR9-F1
#
_entry.id   AF-A0A448MMR9-F1
#
_cell.length_a   1.000
_cell.length_b   1.000
_cell.length_c   1.000
_cell.angle_alpha   90.00
_cell.angle_beta   90.00
_cell.angle_gamma   90.00
#
_symmetry.space_group_name_H-M   'P 1'
#
loop_
_entity.id
_entity.type
_entity.pdbx_description
1 polymer ?
#
loop_
_entity_poly.entity_id
_entity_poly.type
_entity_poly.pdbx_seq_one_letter_code
_entity_poly.pdbx_strand_id
1 'polypeptide(L)'
;MRAAEAAAAAAGKTLEQMDGYGADETEEEIVSQEQAAQSAVKNDDVSDETVKPVRILAVCGSGQGSSMMMKMKIKGYLDKRGIPNIMDSCAVTDYKGKLDSTDIIVSSKHLSGEIQVGEGKFVLGVQNMLNPNSFGDELIELINNSK
;
A
#
# COMPACT_ATOMS: atom_id res chain seq x y z
N MET A 1 25.16 -36.71 23.68
CA MET A 1 24.79 -35.76 22.60
C MET A 1 24.85 -34.33 23.15
N ARG A 2 26.06 -33.90 23.54
CA ARG A 2 26.35 -32.60 24.19
C ARG A 2 27.64 -31.99 23.62
N ALA A 3 27.91 -32.30 22.35
CA ALA A 3 29.16 -31.99 21.65
C ALA A 3 28.94 -31.24 20.32
N ALA A 4 27.71 -30.81 20.03
CA ALA A 4 27.41 -29.94 18.88
C ALA A 4 27.05 -28.50 19.31
N GLU A 5 27.14 -28.19 20.60
CA GLU A 5 26.74 -26.90 21.18
C GLU A 5 27.95 -26.00 21.51
N ALA A 6 29.17 -26.39 21.10
CA ALA A 6 30.41 -25.71 21.47
C ALA A 6 31.20 -25.09 20.30
N ALA A 7 30.69 -25.10 19.06
CA ALA A 7 31.41 -24.56 17.89
C ALA A 7 30.69 -23.44 17.13
N ALA A 8 29.44 -23.09 17.47
CA ALA A 8 28.68 -22.04 16.77
C ALA A 8 28.72 -20.67 17.46
N ALA A 9 29.53 -20.49 18.50
CA ALA A 9 29.64 -19.24 19.26
C ALA A 9 30.68 -18.23 18.70
N ALA A 10 31.28 -18.49 17.54
CA ALA A 10 32.35 -17.65 16.97
C ALA A 10 31.95 -16.84 15.72
N ALA A 11 30.67 -16.85 15.31
CA ALA A 11 30.22 -16.16 14.09
C ALA A 11 29.15 -15.08 14.32
N GLY A 12 28.82 -14.73 15.56
CA GLY A 12 28.22 -13.43 15.92
C GLY A 12 27.02 -12.97 15.09
N LYS A 13 26.16 -13.87 14.62
CA LYS A 13 24.89 -13.53 13.96
C LYS A 13 23.82 -14.48 14.45
N THR A 14 22.85 -13.92 15.18
CA THR A 14 21.64 -14.60 15.61
C THR A 14 20.83 -15.01 14.38
N LEU A 15 20.17 -16.16 14.49
CA LEU A 15 19.27 -16.75 13.50
C LEU A 15 17.99 -15.90 13.26
N GLU A 16 17.91 -14.71 13.83
CA GLU A 16 16.74 -13.82 13.87
C GLU A 16 16.77 -12.71 12.80
N GLN A 17 17.75 -12.71 11.90
CA GLN A 17 17.90 -11.67 10.85
C GLN A 17 17.63 -12.16 9.42
N MET A 18 17.02 -13.33 9.24
CA MET A 18 16.68 -13.84 7.90
C MET A 18 15.20 -14.05 7.61
N ASP A 19 14.31 -13.89 8.60
CA ASP A 19 12.88 -13.73 8.33
C ASP A 19 12.45 -12.31 8.76
N GLY A 20 12.03 -11.53 7.76
CA GLY A 20 11.61 -10.15 7.90
C GLY A 20 10.30 -9.98 8.66
N TYR A 21 10.34 -10.23 9.95
CA TYR A 21 9.29 -9.88 10.91
C TYR A 21 9.96 -9.30 12.17
N GLY A 22 10.50 -8.09 12.04
CA GLY A 22 10.86 -7.25 13.16
C GLY A 22 9.60 -6.58 13.70
N ALA A 23 9.23 -6.96 14.92
CA ALA A 23 8.06 -6.54 15.67
C ALA A 23 7.91 -5.01 15.80
N ASP A 24 6.66 -4.56 15.76
CA ASP A 24 6.18 -3.58 16.73
C ASP A 24 4.82 -4.10 17.23
N GLU A 25 4.86 -4.64 18.45
CA GLU A 25 3.69 -5.02 19.23
C GLU A 25 3.04 -3.73 19.77
N THR A 26 1.80 -3.47 19.38
CA THR A 26 0.81 -2.74 20.19
C THR A 26 -0.58 -3.00 19.58
N GLU A 27 -1.01 -4.25 19.68
CA GLU A 27 -2.42 -4.60 19.77
C GLU A 27 -2.91 -4.21 21.18
N GLU A 28 -4.17 -3.77 21.28
CA GLU A 28 -4.86 -3.26 22.49
C GLU A 28 -4.76 -1.75 22.78
N GLU A 29 -5.37 -0.93 21.93
CA GLU A 29 -6.37 0.09 22.32
C GLU A 29 -6.79 0.90 21.09
N ILE A 30 -7.96 0.59 20.51
CA ILE A 30 -8.92 1.56 19.94
C ILE A 30 -10.12 0.81 19.32
N VAL A 31 -10.88 0.11 20.17
CA VAL A 31 -12.29 -0.20 19.86
C VAL A 31 -13.13 0.89 20.51
N SER A 32 -13.30 2.01 19.82
CA SER A 32 -14.45 2.91 19.99
C SER A 32 -14.32 4.07 19.02
N GLN A 33 -15.43 4.39 18.37
CA GLN A 33 -15.65 5.55 17.48
C GLN A 33 -15.48 5.28 15.97
N GLU A 34 -16.26 4.35 15.44
CA GLU A 34 -16.77 4.51 14.07
C GLU A 34 -18.08 5.32 14.15
N GLN A 35 -17.95 6.60 14.50
CA GLN A 35 -19.01 7.59 14.32
C GLN A 35 -18.84 8.23 12.95
N ALA A 36 -19.98 8.36 12.28
CA ALA A 36 -20.22 9.14 11.08
C ALA A 36 -19.56 10.54 11.09
N ALA A 37 -19.37 11.05 9.87
CA ALA A 37 -19.14 12.45 9.49
C ALA A 37 -17.71 12.82 9.05
N GLN A 38 -17.58 12.91 7.73
CA GLN A 38 -17.10 14.06 6.97
C GLN A 38 -16.21 15.11 7.68
N SER A 39 -15.15 15.45 6.94
CA SER A 39 -14.50 16.77 6.80
C SER A 39 -13.16 16.95 7.52
N ALA A 40 -12.14 17.17 6.67
CA ALA A 40 -11.05 18.15 6.81
C ALA A 40 -10.08 17.92 8.00
N VAL A 41 -8.77 18.18 7.95
CA VAL A 41 -7.90 19.02 7.13
C VAL A 41 -6.48 18.49 7.39
N LYS A 42 -5.58 18.55 6.40
CA LYS A 42 -4.28 19.22 6.57
C LYS A 42 -3.58 19.33 5.22
N ASN A 43 -3.72 20.51 4.63
CA ASN A 43 -2.73 21.05 3.72
C ASN A 43 -1.53 21.49 4.57
N ASP A 44 -0.35 20.95 4.28
CA ASP A 44 0.93 21.54 4.65
C ASP A 44 1.69 21.81 3.33
N ASP A 45 1.82 23.12 3.06
CA ASP A 45 2.81 23.87 2.26
C ASP A 45 4.21 23.19 2.18
N VAL A 46 5.09 23.28 1.18
CA VAL A 46 5.20 23.99 -0.11
C VAL A 46 6.47 23.46 -0.81
N SER A 47 6.44 23.28 -2.14
CA SER A 47 7.42 23.81 -3.12
C SER A 47 7.23 23.21 -4.51
N ASP A 48 6.70 24.06 -5.41
CA ASP A 48 7.12 24.25 -6.80
C ASP A 48 7.22 23.04 -7.74
N GLU A 49 6.11 22.75 -8.46
CA GLU A 49 6.05 22.45 -9.91
C GLU A 49 4.70 21.83 -10.32
N THR A 50 3.56 22.54 -10.18
CA THR A 50 2.25 22.09 -10.72
C THR A 50 1.93 20.59 -10.53
N VAL A 51 2.32 20.00 -9.39
CA VAL A 51 2.31 18.54 -9.25
C VAL A 51 0.87 18.08 -9.03
N LYS A 52 0.21 17.66 -10.11
CA LYS A 52 -1.13 17.06 -10.04
C LYS A 52 -1.07 15.85 -9.09
N PRO A 53 -1.87 15.81 -8.02
CA PRO A 53 -1.87 14.68 -7.11
C PRO A 53 -2.36 13.44 -7.85
N VAL A 54 -1.63 12.33 -7.72
CA VAL A 54 -2.01 11.06 -8.37
C VAL A 54 -3.19 10.44 -7.63
N ARG A 55 -4.20 9.96 -8.37
CA ARG A 55 -5.37 9.32 -7.81
C ARG A 55 -5.25 7.81 -7.94
N ILE A 56 -5.18 7.13 -6.79
CA ILE A 56 -5.02 5.68 -6.74
C ILE A 56 -6.24 5.04 -6.10
N LEU A 57 -6.79 4.02 -6.75
CA LEU A 57 -7.87 3.20 -6.23
C LEU A 57 -7.34 1.85 -5.77
N ALA A 58 -7.41 1.59 -4.47
CA ALA A 58 -7.12 0.30 -3.89
C ALA A 58 -8.35 -0.62 -4.00
N VAL A 59 -8.24 -1.63 -4.86
CA VAL A 59 -9.29 -2.65 -5.07
C VAL A 59 -8.83 -3.96 -4.45
N CYS A 60 -9.51 -4.37 -3.39
CA CYS A 60 -9.34 -5.70 -2.82
C CYS A 60 -10.73 -6.34 -2.71
N GLY A 61 -10.80 -7.67 -2.88
CA GLY A 61 -12.01 -8.50 -3.03
C GLY A 61 -13.32 -7.96 -2.42
N SER A 62 -13.81 -8.59 -1.36
CA SER A 62 -15.07 -8.25 -0.68
C SER A 62 -14.89 -7.71 0.75
N GLY A 63 -13.65 -7.66 1.26
CA GLY A 63 -13.34 -7.25 2.63
C GLY A 63 -12.99 -5.76 2.72
N GLN A 64 -13.69 -5.01 3.58
CA GLN A 64 -13.41 -3.58 3.80
C GLN A 64 -12.03 -3.34 4.44
N GLY A 65 -11.59 -4.22 5.35
CA GLY A 65 -10.31 -4.08 6.06
C GLY A 65 -9.08 -4.23 5.16
N SER A 66 -9.11 -5.21 4.26
CA SER A 66 -7.99 -5.48 3.35
C SER A 66 -7.75 -4.32 2.35
N SER A 67 -8.81 -3.67 1.87
CA SER A 67 -8.69 -2.50 0.98
C SER A 67 -8.13 -1.29 1.74
N MET A 68 -8.51 -1.11 3.00
CA MET A 68 -8.02 -0.02 3.84
C MET A 68 -6.55 -0.21 4.23
N MET A 69 -6.13 -1.43 4.55
CA MET A 69 -4.74 -1.72 4.90
C MET A 69 -3.79 -1.48 3.72
N MET A 70 -4.18 -1.93 2.51
CA MET A 70 -3.42 -1.68 1.29
C MET A 70 -3.31 -0.17 1.01
N LYS A 71 -4.42 0.56 1.13
CA LYS A 71 -4.45 2.03 1.02
C LYS A 71 -3.47 2.70 1.97
N MET A 72 -3.46 2.32 3.25
CA MET A 72 -2.57 2.91 4.26
C MET A 72 -1.09 2.64 3.97
N LYS A 73 -0.74 1.43 3.51
CA LYS A 73 0.65 1.08 3.15
C LYS A 73 1.14 1.86 1.93
N ILE A 74 0.31 1.97 0.88
CA ILE A 74 0.64 2.76 -0.32
C ILE A 74 0.77 4.24 0.02
N LYS A 75 -0.21 4.78 0.75
CA LYS A 75 -0.18 6.17 1.23
C LYS A 75 1.10 6.46 2.01
N GLY A 76 1.43 5.62 3.00
CA GLY A 76 2.65 5.78 3.79
C GLY A 76 3.94 5.64 2.97
N TYR A 77 3.94 4.84 1.90
CA TYR A 77 5.07 4.72 0.98
C TYR A 77 5.27 5.96 0.11
N LEU A 78 4.17 6.58 -0.35
CA LEU A 78 4.18 7.80 -1.17
C LEU A 78 4.46 9.05 -0.34
N ASP A 79 3.85 9.16 0.84
CA ASP A 79 4.05 10.27 1.78
C ASP A 79 5.53 10.36 2.19
N LYS A 80 6.20 9.22 2.45
CA LYS A 80 7.65 9.16 2.74
C LYS A 80 8.53 9.67 1.61
N ARG A 81 8.04 9.67 0.37
CA ARG A 81 8.74 10.17 -0.83
C ARG A 81 8.30 11.58 -1.23
N GLY A 82 7.39 12.19 -0.47
CA GLY A 82 6.86 13.53 -0.78
C GLY A 82 5.99 13.57 -2.03
N ILE A 83 5.37 12.44 -2.43
CA ILE A 83 4.52 12.40 -3.64
C ILE A 83 3.08 12.73 -3.25
N PRO A 84 2.49 13.82 -3.78
CA PRO A 84 1.12 14.18 -3.49
C PRO A 84 0.17 13.12 -4.08
N ASN A 85 -0.68 12.57 -3.23
CA ASN A 85 -1.46 11.39 -3.56
C ASN A 85 -2.88 11.48 -2.96
N ILE A 86 -3.87 11.01 -3.72
CA ILE A 86 -5.27 10.88 -3.28
C ILE A 86 -5.62 9.41 -3.39
N MET A 87 -5.78 8.75 -2.24
CA MET A 87 -6.10 7.33 -2.20
C MET A 87 -7.57 7.09 -1.89
N ASP A 88 -8.21 6.25 -2.69
CA ASP A 88 -9.53 5.71 -2.40
C ASP A 88 -9.46 4.17 -2.31
N SER A 89 -10.47 3.55 -1.71
CA SER A 89 -10.54 2.10 -1.52
C SER A 89 -11.95 1.61 -1.77
N CYS A 90 -12.12 0.55 -2.55
CA CYS A 90 -13.42 -0.07 -2.79
C CYS A 90 -13.31 -1.60 -2.95
N ALA A 91 -14.47 -2.24 -3.05
CA ALA A 91 -14.58 -3.65 -3.42
C ALA A 91 -14.38 -3.84 -4.93
N VAL A 92 -14.08 -5.07 -5.35
CA VAL A 92 -13.93 -5.44 -6.78
C VAL A 92 -15.25 -5.35 -7.55
N THR A 93 -16.40 -5.30 -6.88
CA THR A 93 -17.69 -5.09 -7.55
C THR A 93 -17.92 -3.62 -7.93
N ASP A 94 -17.27 -2.69 -7.21
CA ASP A 94 -17.62 -1.27 -7.25
C ASP A 94 -16.59 -0.40 -7.96
N TYR A 95 -15.43 -0.97 -8.36
CA TYR A 95 -14.33 -0.19 -8.95
C TYR A 95 -14.75 0.58 -10.20
N LYS A 96 -15.68 0.02 -11.00
CA LYS A 96 -16.16 0.61 -12.26
C LYS A 96 -16.71 2.03 -12.07
N GLY A 97 -17.42 2.28 -10.96
CA GLY A 97 -18.00 3.59 -10.67
C GLY A 97 -16.97 4.65 -10.24
N LYS A 98 -15.74 4.24 -9.91
CA LYS A 98 -14.64 5.13 -9.48
C LYS A 98 -13.51 5.23 -10.51
N LEU A 99 -13.66 4.57 -11.67
CA LEU A 99 -12.66 4.61 -12.74
C LEU A 99 -12.43 6.03 -13.26
N ASP A 100 -13.48 6.82 -13.46
CA ASP A 100 -13.38 8.14 -14.08
C ASP A 100 -12.55 9.14 -13.27
N SER A 101 -12.48 8.94 -11.95
CA SER A 101 -11.74 9.77 -11.01
C SER A 101 -10.44 9.12 -10.55
N THR A 102 -9.97 8.06 -11.22
CA THR A 102 -8.78 7.28 -10.85
C THR A 102 -7.79 7.22 -12.01
N ASP A 103 -6.51 7.42 -11.70
CA ASP A 103 -5.42 7.29 -12.66
C ASP A 103 -4.81 5.86 -12.60
N ILE A 104 -4.60 5.34 -11.38
CA ILE A 104 -3.96 4.04 -11.15
C ILE A 104 -4.85 3.17 -10.25
N ILE A 105 -5.05 1.92 -10.63
CA ILE A 105 -5.75 0.92 -9.82
C ILE A 105 -4.72 -0.05 -9.26
N VAL A 106 -4.73 -0.27 -7.95
CA VAL A 106 -3.91 -1.28 -7.31
C VAL A 106 -4.81 -2.38 -6.80
N SER A 107 -4.51 -3.63 -7.19
CA SER A 107 -5.26 -4.79 -6.73
C SER A 107 -4.38 -5.99 -6.48
N SER A 108 -4.94 -7.04 -5.87
CA SER A 108 -4.25 -8.33 -5.84
C SER A 108 -3.95 -8.80 -7.26
N LYS A 109 -2.84 -9.52 -7.46
CA LYS A 109 -2.50 -10.17 -8.73
C LYS A 109 -3.59 -11.15 -9.22
N HIS A 110 -4.35 -11.72 -8.30
CA HIS A 110 -5.47 -12.61 -8.63
C HIS A 110 -6.64 -11.85 -9.26
N LEU A 111 -6.91 -10.63 -8.78
CA LEU A 111 -8.03 -9.80 -9.23
C LEU A 111 -7.63 -8.87 -10.39
N SER A 112 -6.35 -8.52 -10.53
CA SER A 112 -5.90 -7.58 -11.56
C SER A 112 -6.19 -8.08 -12.97
N GLY A 113 -6.22 -9.40 -13.19
CA GLY A 113 -6.55 -10.00 -14.50
C GLY A 113 -8.01 -9.84 -14.90
N GLU A 114 -8.91 -9.62 -13.95
CA GLU A 114 -10.36 -9.43 -14.18
C GLU A 114 -10.72 -7.93 -14.29
N ILE A 115 -9.82 -7.05 -13.82
CA ILE A 115 -10.01 -5.60 -13.85
C ILE A 115 -9.67 -5.10 -15.25
N GLN A 116 -10.69 -4.65 -15.97
CA GLN A 116 -10.53 -4.00 -17.26
C GLN A 116 -10.56 -2.49 -17.06
N VAL A 117 -9.48 -1.83 -17.47
CA VAL A 117 -9.40 -0.36 -17.49
C VAL A 117 -9.39 0.14 -18.92
N GLY A 118 -10.01 1.31 -19.13
CA GLY A 118 -9.94 2.01 -20.40
C GLY A 118 -8.57 2.63 -20.66
N GLU A 119 -8.39 3.21 -21.84
CA GLU A 119 -7.15 3.89 -22.24
C GLU A 119 -6.77 5.00 -21.25
N GLY A 120 -5.46 5.15 -21.00
CA GLY A 120 -4.90 6.17 -20.11
C GLY A 120 -4.99 5.87 -18.61
N LYS A 121 -5.40 4.65 -18.22
CA LYS A 121 -5.40 4.19 -16.82
C LYS A 121 -4.50 2.97 -16.67
N PHE A 122 -3.89 2.83 -15.49
CA PHE A 122 -2.97 1.74 -15.22
C PHE A 122 -3.51 0.80 -14.14
N VAL A 123 -3.24 -0.50 -14.26
CA VAL A 123 -3.56 -1.52 -13.25
C VAL A 123 -2.26 -2.13 -12.75
N LEU A 124 -2.05 -2.07 -11.44
CA LEU A 124 -0.94 -2.68 -10.75
C LEU A 124 -1.42 -3.89 -9.95
N GLY A 125 -0.98 -5.08 -10.36
CA GLY A 125 -1.30 -6.34 -9.70
C GLY A 125 -0.22 -6.71 -8.68
N VAL A 126 -0.48 -6.52 -7.39
CA VAL A 126 0.49 -6.81 -6.33
C VAL A 126 0.30 -8.22 -5.76
N GLN A 127 1.41 -8.93 -5.53
CA GLN A 127 1.40 -10.24 -4.88
C GLN A 127 1.36 -10.09 -3.35
N ASN A 128 2.15 -9.16 -2.80
CA ASN A 128 2.22 -8.91 -1.37
C ASN A 128 1.81 -7.46 -1.06
N MET A 129 0.53 -7.26 -0.73
CA MET A 129 -0.05 -5.94 -0.42
C MET A 129 0.56 -5.29 0.83
N LEU A 130 1.19 -6.09 1.71
CA LEU A 130 1.71 -5.61 2.99
C LEU A 130 3.15 -5.09 2.88
N ASN A 131 3.88 -5.49 1.85
CA ASN A 131 5.27 -5.09 1.64
C ASN A 131 5.37 -4.07 0.49
N PRO A 132 5.41 -2.76 0.78
CA PRO A 132 5.47 -1.73 -0.25
C PRO A 132 6.78 -1.71 -1.03
N ASN A 133 7.84 -2.36 -0.53
CA ASN A 133 9.08 -2.51 -1.29
C ASN A 133 8.93 -3.52 -2.44
N SER A 134 7.90 -4.38 -2.41
CA SER A 134 7.71 -5.40 -3.45
C SER A 134 7.07 -4.87 -4.73
N PHE A 135 6.31 -3.78 -4.63
CA PHE A 135 5.59 -3.16 -5.76
C PHE A 135 5.87 -1.66 -5.90
N GLY A 136 6.67 -1.12 -5.00
CA GLY A 136 6.89 0.31 -4.86
C GLY A 136 7.56 0.93 -6.07
N ASP A 137 8.58 0.27 -6.64
CA ASP A 137 9.30 0.78 -7.81
C ASP A 137 8.39 0.82 -9.05
N GLU A 138 7.63 -0.26 -9.28
CA GLU A 138 6.63 -0.34 -10.35
C GLU A 138 5.54 0.73 -10.19
N LEU A 139 5.10 0.98 -8.95
CA LEU A 139 4.15 2.05 -8.66
C LEU A 139 4.71 3.43 -9.03
N ILE A 140 5.98 3.73 -8.70
CA ILE A 140 6.61 5.00 -9.07
C ILE A 140 6.74 5.14 -10.58
N GLU A 141 7.10 4.06 -11.28
CA GLU A 141 7.18 4.04 -12.74
C GLU A 141 5.82 4.35 -13.38
N LEU A 142 4.75 3.73 -12.89
CA LEU A 142 3.38 4.01 -13.34
C LEU A 142 2.94 5.46 -13.05
N ILE A 143 3.31 6.01 -11.90
CA ILE A 143 3.04 7.41 -11.55
C ILE A 143 3.71 8.36 -12.54
N ASN A 144 4.95 8.07 -12.94
CA ASN A 144 5.68 8.88 -13.91
C ASN A 144 5.10 8.74 -15.33
N ASN A 145 4.61 7.56 -15.70
CA ASN A 145 3.96 7.31 -17.00
C ASN A 145 2.54 7.88 -17.09
N SER A 146 1.90 8.14 -15.96
CA SER A 146 0.54 8.69 -15.87
C SER A 146 0.50 10.22 -15.83
N LYS A 147 1.65 10.89 -15.75
CA LYS A 147 1.79 12.35 -15.84
C LYS A 147 1.74 12.82 -17.29
#